data_AF-A0A7S0B0X4-F1
#
_entry.id   AF-A0A7S0B0X4-F1
#
_cell.length_a   1.000
_cell.length_b   1.000
_cell.length_c   1.000
_cell.angle_alpha   90.00
_cell.angle_beta   90.00
_cell.angle_gamma   90.00
#
_symmetry.space_group_name_H-M   'P 1'
#
loop_
_entity.id
_entity.type
_entity.pdbx_description
1 polymer ?
#
loop_
_entity_poly.entity_id
_entity_poly.type
_entity_poly.pdbx_seq_one_letter_code
_entity_poly.pdbx_strand_id
1 'polypeptide(L)'
;VTGVNFISAVITMSAQAGGQGGYCGNYNGKAEDDAEPIGPSFNWPLGPGLDPPVEDEDLFLGAGAGNAILGSSIDDDEVSMRTELHDPLHAVSNCDPDLKERAVERCRNVPDTRMRSDCISDVCVTGSLKAANDAIAAEVLEEKVNPRGIPAFMGLGWCLDAVGQPYTGFDTAAKTEEECQDLLRGFALTKGVVGAQLQSGGACQVLTDTASSGGLPPAAVGAAVHAGGGHAAGTGLISSTSGDKGWKCWQLD
;
A
#
# COMPACT_ATOMS: atom_id res chain seq x y z
N VAL A 1 9.73 2.15 -30.22
CA VAL A 1 9.09 1.92 -28.91
C VAL A 1 7.88 2.83 -28.87
N THR A 2 6.67 2.28 -29.01
CA THR A 2 5.43 3.06 -28.96
C THR A 2 5.12 3.41 -27.51
N GLY A 3 4.87 4.69 -27.25
CA GLY A 3 4.74 5.29 -25.91
C GLY A 3 3.71 4.61 -25.03
N VAL A 4 4.01 4.64 -23.71
CA VAL A 4 3.41 3.94 -22.56
C VAL A 4 3.77 2.45 -22.42
N ASN A 5 5.06 2.17 -22.20
CA ASN A 5 5.46 0.95 -21.51
C ASN A 5 5.53 1.26 -20.01
N PHE A 6 4.55 0.78 -19.25
CA PHE A 6 4.60 0.85 -17.79
C PHE A 6 5.62 -0.18 -17.28
N ILE A 7 6.38 0.19 -16.25
CA ILE A 7 7.32 -0.71 -15.59
C ILE A 7 6.80 -0.91 -14.17
N SER A 8 6.43 -2.15 -13.87
CA SER A 8 6.19 -2.60 -12.51
C SER A 8 7.44 -3.33 -12.04
N ALA A 9 8.00 -2.93 -10.90
CA ALA A 9 9.16 -3.56 -10.29
C ALA A 9 8.83 -3.93 -8.84
N VAL A 10 9.05 -5.20 -8.49
CA VAL A 10 9.02 -5.65 -7.11
C VAL A 10 10.44 -6.03 -6.72
N ILE A 11 10.90 -5.49 -5.60
CA ILE A 11 12.28 -5.66 -5.11
C ILE A 11 12.22 -6.50 -3.84
N THR A 12 12.84 -7.68 -3.88
CA THR A 12 13.02 -8.52 -2.69
C THR A 12 14.45 -8.40 -2.19
N MET A 13 14.63 -8.02 -0.93
CA MET A 13 15.94 -7.91 -0.30
C MET A 13 15.93 -8.34 1.17
N SER A 14 17.07 -8.80 1.65
CA SER A 14 17.30 -9.01 3.08
C SER A 14 17.76 -7.71 3.73
N ALA A 15 17.48 -7.54 5.02
CA ALA A 15 17.96 -6.39 5.78
C ALA A 15 19.49 -6.30 5.70
N GLN A 16 19.99 -5.13 5.28
CA GLN A 16 21.40 -4.90 5.07
C GLN A 16 22.11 -4.54 6.38
N ALA A 17 23.32 -5.07 6.58
CA ALA A 17 24.15 -4.70 7.71
C ALA A 17 24.57 -3.22 7.56
N GLY A 18 24.19 -2.39 8.52
CA GLY A 18 24.37 -0.93 8.44
C GLY A 18 23.12 -0.16 8.02
N GLY A 19 22.00 -0.86 7.79
CA GLY A 19 20.74 -0.26 7.34
C GLY A 19 20.66 -0.16 5.82
N GLN A 20 19.48 0.22 5.34
CA GLN A 20 19.21 0.59 3.95
C GLN A 20 18.39 1.89 3.94
N GLY A 21 18.23 2.48 2.77
CA GLY A 21 17.45 3.70 2.56
C GLY A 21 17.05 3.83 1.10
N GLY A 22 16.31 4.88 0.76
CA GLY A 22 15.77 5.12 -0.57
C GLY A 22 14.26 5.19 -0.58
N TYR A 23 13.67 5.09 -1.78
CA TYR A 23 12.23 5.29 -2.00
C TYR A 23 11.35 4.17 -1.40
N CYS A 24 11.96 3.07 -0.98
CA CYS A 24 11.27 1.92 -0.37
C CYS A 24 11.54 1.81 1.15
N GLY A 25 12.02 2.88 1.79
CA GLY A 25 12.25 2.91 3.23
C GLY A 25 13.57 2.27 3.68
N ASN A 26 13.71 2.09 5.00
CA ASN A 26 14.94 1.63 5.63
C ASN A 26 14.90 0.15 6.08
N TYR A 27 13.73 -0.50 5.96
CA TYR A 27 13.53 -1.93 6.20
C TYR A 27 13.97 -2.42 7.59
N ASN A 28 13.84 -1.56 8.61
CA ASN A 28 14.11 -1.89 10.01
C ASN A 28 12.88 -2.45 10.77
N GLY A 29 11.73 -2.56 10.09
CA GLY A 29 10.46 -3.01 10.66
C GLY A 29 9.58 -1.91 11.29
N LYS A 30 9.97 -0.64 11.18
CA LYS A 30 9.26 0.54 11.70
C LYS A 30 8.84 1.46 10.56
N ALA A 31 7.64 1.24 10.05
CA ALA A 31 7.13 2.02 8.92
C ALA A 31 7.07 3.54 9.20
N GLU A 32 6.98 3.94 10.47
CA GLU A 32 6.93 5.35 10.87
C GLU A 32 8.22 6.13 10.61
N ASP A 33 9.38 5.47 10.50
CA ASP A 33 10.67 6.13 10.27
C ASP A 33 11.22 5.93 8.85
N ASP A 34 10.45 5.27 7.96
CA ASP A 34 10.83 5.06 6.55
C ASP A 34 10.91 6.37 5.75
N ALA A 35 10.28 7.44 6.23
CA ALA A 35 10.27 8.76 5.60
C ALA A 35 11.09 9.82 6.39
N GLU A 36 11.94 9.39 7.33
CA GLU A 36 12.76 10.32 8.11
C GLU A 36 14.07 10.72 7.39
N PRO A 37 14.47 12.00 7.47
CA PRO A 37 13.80 13.10 8.15
C PRO A 37 12.62 13.66 7.32
N ILE A 38 11.48 13.86 7.98
CA ILE A 38 10.34 14.58 7.40
C ILE A 38 10.73 16.06 7.27
N GLY A 39 11.18 16.47 6.08
CA GLY A 39 11.45 17.87 5.77
C GLY A 39 10.28 18.50 5.00
N PRO A 40 10.19 19.85 4.93
CA PRO A 40 9.25 20.57 4.09
C PRO A 40 9.68 20.51 2.62
N SER A 41 9.89 19.32 2.08
CA SER A 41 10.19 19.11 0.67
C SER A 41 8.90 18.77 -0.04
N PHE A 42 8.21 19.80 -0.49
CA PHE A 42 6.92 19.70 -1.16
C PHE A 42 6.89 18.81 -2.41
N ASN A 43 8.02 18.31 -2.91
CA ASN A 43 8.09 17.42 -4.09
C ASN A 43 9.32 16.49 -4.12
N TRP A 44 10.09 16.36 -3.03
CA TRP A 44 11.29 15.51 -3.02
C TRP A 44 11.30 14.63 -1.77
N PRO A 45 11.37 13.30 -1.91
CA PRO A 45 11.56 12.45 -0.75
C PRO A 45 12.94 12.73 -0.17
N LEU A 46 12.99 12.99 1.14
CA LEU A 46 14.21 13.28 1.87
C LEU A 46 14.58 12.06 2.70
N GLY A 47 15.86 11.70 2.71
CA GLY A 47 16.35 10.58 3.50
C GLY A 47 17.67 10.02 2.95
N PRO A 48 18.30 9.11 3.70
CA PRO A 48 19.50 8.42 3.25
C PRO A 48 19.27 7.70 1.91
N GLY A 49 20.10 7.96 0.90
CA GLY A 49 19.98 7.34 -0.42
C GLY A 49 18.88 7.92 -1.33
N LEU A 50 18.33 9.08 -0.98
CA LEU A 50 17.38 9.85 -1.78
C LEU A 50 17.97 11.13 -2.38
N ASP A 51 19.30 11.31 -2.23
CA ASP A 51 20.01 12.41 -2.85
C ASP A 51 19.80 12.35 -4.37
N PRO A 52 19.46 13.47 -5.03
CA PRO A 52 19.37 13.51 -6.48
C PRO A 52 20.72 13.08 -7.08
N PRO A 53 20.71 12.31 -8.18
CA PRO A 53 21.94 12.03 -8.90
C PRO A 53 22.58 13.36 -9.34
N VAL A 54 23.91 13.41 -9.37
CA VAL A 54 24.61 14.54 -9.97
C VAL A 54 24.26 14.63 -11.46
N GLU A 55 24.24 15.84 -12.03
CA GLU A 55 23.71 16.07 -13.39
C GLU A 55 24.36 15.20 -14.48
N ASP A 56 25.62 14.82 -14.31
CA ASP A 56 26.37 13.96 -15.23
C ASP A 56 26.10 12.45 -15.03
N GLU A 57 25.53 12.06 -13.90
CA GLU A 57 25.04 10.71 -13.62
C GLU A 57 23.52 10.57 -13.89
N ASP A 58 22.81 11.67 -14.08
CA ASP A 58 21.40 11.67 -14.46
C ASP A 58 21.24 11.31 -15.94
N LEU A 59 21.01 10.02 -16.18
CA LEU A 59 20.79 9.46 -17.52
C LEU A 59 19.55 10.04 -18.21
N PHE A 60 18.61 10.65 -17.48
CA PHE A 60 17.41 11.25 -18.04
C PHE A 60 17.66 12.68 -18.51
N LEU A 61 18.46 13.45 -17.76
CA LEU A 61 18.94 14.77 -18.16
C LEU A 61 19.98 14.67 -19.27
N GLY A 62 20.97 13.79 -19.12
CA GLY A 62 22.05 13.59 -20.10
C GLY A 62 21.57 13.08 -21.46
N ALA A 63 20.46 12.34 -21.49
CA ALA A 63 19.82 11.87 -22.73
C ALA A 63 18.80 12.84 -23.32
N GLY A 64 18.52 13.99 -22.68
CA GLY A 64 17.45 14.91 -23.09
C GLY A 64 16.05 14.28 -23.05
N ALA A 65 15.87 13.23 -22.26
CA ALA A 65 14.72 12.33 -22.31
C ALA A 65 13.59 12.69 -21.34
N GLY A 66 13.75 13.73 -20.52
CA GLY A 66 12.76 14.15 -19.51
C GLY A 66 11.33 14.31 -20.07
N ASN A 67 11.19 14.79 -21.30
CA ASN A 67 9.89 14.95 -21.97
C ASN A 67 9.48 13.72 -22.82
N ALA A 68 10.41 12.81 -23.14
CA ALA A 68 10.15 11.67 -24.01
C ALA A 68 9.56 10.45 -23.26
N ILE A 69 9.86 10.33 -21.96
CA ILE A 69 9.43 9.19 -21.14
C ILE A 69 7.97 9.31 -20.69
N LEU A 70 7.46 10.53 -20.49
CA LEU A 70 6.08 10.78 -20.09
C LEU A 70 5.06 10.76 -21.24
N GLY A 71 5.48 10.39 -22.46
CA GLY A 71 4.60 10.34 -23.62
C GLY A 71 4.29 11.74 -24.15
N SER A 72 4.88 12.09 -25.28
CA SER A 72 4.66 13.36 -25.96
C SER A 72 3.24 13.46 -26.53
N SER A 73 2.38 14.20 -25.83
CA SER A 73 1.37 15.10 -26.42
C SER A 73 0.87 16.09 -25.37
N ILE A 74 1.77 16.95 -24.88
CA ILE A 74 1.40 18.20 -24.23
C ILE A 74 2.12 19.28 -25.03
N ASP A 75 1.34 20.09 -25.76
CA ASP A 75 1.84 21.18 -26.59
C ASP A 75 2.62 22.20 -25.72
N ASP A 76 3.76 22.68 -26.24
CA ASP A 76 4.77 23.50 -25.55
C ASP A 76 4.29 24.91 -25.09
N ASP A 77 3.00 25.25 -25.20
CA ASP A 77 2.47 26.59 -24.88
C ASP A 77 1.91 26.75 -23.44
N GLU A 78 1.82 25.69 -22.63
CA GLU A 78 1.36 25.77 -21.23
C GLU A 78 2.43 25.39 -20.19
N VAL A 79 3.65 25.90 -20.35
CA VAL A 79 4.75 25.77 -19.36
C VAL A 79 4.51 26.61 -18.08
N SER A 80 3.31 27.15 -17.88
CA SER A 80 2.95 27.94 -16.68
C SER A 80 2.04 27.20 -15.66
N MET A 81 1.76 25.91 -15.86
CA MET A 81 0.93 25.10 -14.94
C MET A 81 1.66 23.94 -14.25
N ARG A 82 3.00 23.94 -14.26
CA ARG A 82 3.82 22.88 -13.64
C ARG A 82 3.82 22.84 -12.10
N THR A 83 3.01 23.66 -11.43
CA THR A 83 2.98 23.77 -9.96
C THR A 83 1.79 23.08 -9.29
N GLU A 84 0.81 22.55 -10.05
CA GLU A 84 -0.46 22.05 -9.45
C GLU A 84 -0.81 20.59 -9.79
N LEU A 85 0.12 19.82 -10.35
CA LEU A 85 -0.16 18.47 -10.88
C LEU A 85 0.37 17.29 -10.03
N HIS A 86 0.54 17.44 -8.72
CA HIS A 86 1.06 16.36 -7.86
C HIS A 86 0.28 16.16 -6.55
N ASP A 87 -1.03 16.47 -6.57
CA ASP A 87 -1.95 15.92 -5.59
C ASP A 87 -2.78 14.81 -6.29
N PRO A 88 -2.66 13.54 -5.87
CA PRO A 88 -3.51 12.45 -6.37
C PRO A 88 -5.01 12.76 -6.27
N LEU A 89 -5.44 13.57 -5.28
CA LEU A 89 -6.81 14.05 -5.21
C LEU A 89 -7.18 15.02 -6.35
N HIS A 90 -6.22 15.83 -6.83
CA HIS A 90 -6.42 16.83 -7.87
C HIS A 90 -6.41 16.22 -9.28
N ALA A 91 -5.63 15.16 -9.49
CA ALA A 91 -5.68 14.36 -10.71
C ALA A 91 -7.05 13.66 -10.89
N VAL A 92 -7.62 13.13 -9.82
CA VAL A 92 -8.93 12.44 -9.84
C VAL A 92 -10.11 13.43 -9.93
N SER A 93 -9.93 14.69 -9.51
CA SER A 93 -10.97 15.73 -9.60
C SER A 93 -11.13 16.30 -11.01
N ASN A 94 -10.08 16.29 -11.83
CA ASN A 94 -10.10 16.79 -13.22
C ASN A 94 -10.23 15.67 -14.27
N CYS A 95 -10.52 14.46 -13.82
CA CYS A 95 -10.75 13.33 -14.71
C CYS A 95 -12.07 13.50 -15.47
N ASP A 96 -12.02 13.32 -16.79
CA ASP A 96 -13.22 13.28 -17.63
C ASP A 96 -14.26 12.30 -17.05
N PRO A 97 -15.53 12.71 -16.85
CA PRO A 97 -16.53 11.88 -16.18
C PRO A 97 -16.76 10.52 -16.84
N ASP A 98 -16.80 10.48 -18.19
CA ASP A 98 -17.03 9.25 -18.94
C ASP A 98 -15.81 8.32 -18.85
N LEU A 99 -14.60 8.89 -18.90
CA LEU A 99 -13.36 8.14 -18.70
C LEU A 99 -13.27 7.59 -17.28
N LYS A 100 -13.64 8.39 -16.27
CA LYS A 100 -13.64 7.99 -14.85
C LYS A 100 -14.60 6.85 -14.59
N GLU A 101 -15.81 6.90 -15.14
CA GLU A 101 -16.78 5.80 -15.01
C GLU A 101 -16.23 4.50 -15.60
N ARG A 102 -15.61 4.58 -16.79
CA ARG A 102 -14.98 3.42 -17.43
C ARG A 102 -13.75 2.93 -16.67
N ALA A 103 -12.99 3.82 -16.03
CA ALA A 103 -11.85 3.48 -15.20
C ALA A 103 -12.32 2.69 -13.96
N VAL A 104 -13.34 3.19 -13.25
CA VAL A 104 -13.94 2.50 -12.08
C VAL A 104 -14.40 1.10 -12.46
N GLU A 105 -15.13 0.94 -13.57
CA GLU A 105 -15.60 -0.36 -14.03
C GLU A 105 -14.44 -1.30 -14.40
N ARG A 106 -13.39 -0.79 -15.04
CA ARG A 106 -12.24 -1.61 -15.45
C ARG A 106 -11.38 -2.05 -14.26
N CYS A 107 -11.17 -1.15 -13.31
CA CYS A 107 -10.34 -1.35 -12.11
C CYS A 107 -11.08 -2.11 -11.00
N ARG A 108 -12.40 -2.36 -11.11
CA ARG A 108 -13.19 -3.02 -10.05
C ARG A 108 -12.66 -4.40 -9.62
N ASN A 109 -11.97 -5.09 -10.54
CA ASN A 109 -11.44 -6.43 -10.29
C ASN A 109 -10.11 -6.43 -9.56
N VAL A 110 -9.52 -5.25 -9.31
CA VAL A 110 -8.34 -5.10 -8.44
C VAL A 110 -8.82 -5.24 -6.99
N PRO A 111 -8.47 -6.31 -6.27
CA PRO A 111 -8.90 -6.61 -4.90
C PRO A 111 -8.33 -5.61 -3.90
N ASP A 112 -7.06 -5.24 -4.07
CA ASP A 112 -6.41 -4.26 -3.21
C ASP A 112 -7.00 -2.87 -3.45
N THR A 113 -7.49 -2.25 -2.39
CA THR A 113 -8.20 -0.97 -2.49
C THR A 113 -7.27 0.20 -2.82
N ARG A 114 -6.00 0.13 -2.42
CA ARG A 114 -4.98 1.15 -2.71
C ARG A 114 -4.62 1.08 -4.19
N MET A 115 -4.26 -0.10 -4.68
CA MET A 115 -3.98 -0.34 -6.09
C MET A 115 -5.17 -0.04 -6.98
N ARG A 116 -6.40 -0.30 -6.52
CA ARG A 116 -7.61 0.07 -7.26
C ARG A 116 -7.77 1.58 -7.38
N SER A 117 -7.48 2.33 -6.32
CA SER A 117 -7.47 3.79 -6.36
C SER A 117 -6.41 4.30 -7.33
N ASP A 118 -5.20 3.73 -7.27
CA ASP A 118 -4.09 4.08 -8.15
C ASP A 118 -4.40 3.74 -9.62
N CYS A 119 -5.01 2.58 -9.88
CA CYS A 119 -5.50 2.19 -11.21
C CYS A 119 -6.45 3.22 -11.81
N ILE A 120 -7.39 3.76 -11.01
CA ILE A 120 -8.31 4.80 -11.47
C ILE A 120 -7.54 6.10 -11.72
N SER A 121 -6.64 6.47 -10.82
CA SER A 121 -5.79 7.66 -10.95
C SER A 121 -4.93 7.60 -12.22
N ASP A 122 -4.29 6.47 -12.49
CA ASP A 122 -3.44 6.27 -13.67
C ASP A 122 -4.23 6.41 -14.97
N VAL A 123 -5.44 5.86 -15.04
CA VAL A 123 -6.31 6.06 -16.21
C VAL A 123 -6.66 7.54 -16.38
N CYS A 124 -6.96 8.24 -15.28
CA CYS A 124 -7.32 9.65 -15.30
C CYS A 124 -6.14 10.56 -15.71
N VAL A 125 -4.94 10.31 -15.18
CA VAL A 125 -3.73 11.07 -15.50
C VAL A 125 -3.28 10.80 -16.93
N THR A 126 -3.34 9.56 -17.39
CA THR A 126 -2.85 9.17 -18.72
C THR A 126 -3.90 9.36 -19.82
N GLY A 127 -5.16 9.60 -19.47
CA GLY A 127 -6.26 9.62 -20.43
C GLY A 127 -6.54 8.26 -21.09
N SER A 128 -5.98 7.16 -20.56
CA SER A 128 -5.90 5.87 -21.25
C SER A 128 -6.38 4.71 -20.39
N LEU A 129 -7.47 4.06 -20.81
CA LEU A 129 -7.96 2.82 -20.20
C LEU A 129 -6.98 1.64 -20.29
N LYS A 130 -5.91 1.75 -21.10
CA LYS A 130 -4.87 0.73 -21.13
C LYS A 130 -4.07 0.68 -19.83
N ALA A 131 -3.90 1.82 -19.15
CA ALA A 131 -3.20 1.89 -17.86
C ALA A 131 -3.82 0.98 -16.79
N ALA A 132 -5.15 0.78 -16.84
CA ALA A 132 -5.83 -0.16 -15.96
C ALA A 132 -5.40 -1.64 -16.17
N ASN A 133 -4.97 -2.03 -17.37
CA ASN A 133 -4.46 -3.38 -17.59
C ASN A 133 -3.11 -3.59 -16.90
N ASP A 134 -2.30 -2.54 -16.79
CA ASP A 134 -0.99 -2.61 -16.17
C ASP A 134 -1.10 -2.66 -14.65
N ALA A 135 -2.07 -1.97 -14.05
CA ALA A 135 -2.40 -2.14 -12.63
C ALA A 135 -2.82 -3.60 -12.31
N ILE A 136 -3.64 -4.21 -13.18
CA ILE A 136 -4.01 -5.63 -13.04
C ILE A 136 -2.78 -6.54 -13.22
N ALA A 137 -1.87 -6.21 -14.14
CA ALA A 137 -0.64 -6.98 -14.35
C ALA A 137 0.35 -6.82 -13.17
N ALA A 138 0.43 -5.62 -12.59
CA ALA A 138 1.21 -5.32 -11.40
C ALA A 138 0.70 -6.11 -10.20
N GLU A 139 -0.61 -6.23 -10.04
CA GLU A 139 -1.23 -7.05 -8.99
C GLU A 139 -0.88 -8.53 -9.16
N VAL A 140 -0.92 -9.07 -10.38
CA VAL A 140 -0.49 -10.45 -10.65
C VAL A 140 1.01 -10.65 -10.38
N LEU A 141 1.82 -9.62 -10.58
CA LEU A 141 3.22 -9.64 -10.17
C LEU A 141 3.30 -9.63 -8.66
N GLU A 142 2.69 -8.66 -7.98
CA GLU A 142 2.65 -8.54 -6.52
C GLU A 142 2.18 -9.84 -5.89
N GLU A 143 1.07 -10.46 -6.28
CA GLU A 143 0.63 -11.78 -5.79
C GLU A 143 1.70 -12.89 -5.94
N LYS A 144 2.55 -12.81 -6.96
CA LYS A 144 3.59 -13.81 -7.25
C LYS A 144 4.93 -13.52 -6.58
N VAL A 145 5.28 -12.24 -6.38
CA VAL A 145 6.54 -11.82 -5.75
C VAL A 145 6.37 -11.38 -4.32
N ASN A 146 5.14 -11.20 -3.82
CA ASN A 146 4.90 -11.04 -2.40
C ASN A 146 5.37 -12.33 -1.75
N PRO A 147 6.38 -12.28 -0.88
CA PRO A 147 6.55 -13.35 0.07
C PRO A 147 5.33 -13.22 0.97
N ARG A 148 4.25 -13.97 0.66
CA ARG A 148 3.08 -14.13 1.55
C ARG A 148 3.59 -14.05 2.98
N GLY A 149 3.13 -13.07 3.75
CA GLY A 149 3.57 -12.96 5.13
C GLY A 149 4.21 -11.66 5.56
N ILE A 150 4.39 -10.62 4.75
CA ILE A 150 4.93 -9.35 5.26
C ILE A 150 3.78 -8.52 5.86
N PRO A 151 3.81 -8.18 7.16
CA PRO A 151 2.83 -7.27 7.76
C PRO A 151 2.96 -5.86 7.17
N ALA A 152 1.92 -5.38 6.49
CA ALA A 152 1.82 -4.00 6.03
C ALA A 152 1.10 -3.15 7.08
N PHE A 153 1.71 -2.05 7.55
CA PHE A 153 1.09 -1.17 8.54
C PHE A 153 -0.02 -0.33 7.90
N MET A 154 -1.25 -0.48 8.40
CA MET A 154 -2.44 0.19 7.86
C MET A 154 -2.79 1.49 8.59
N GLY A 155 -2.17 1.73 9.75
CA GLY A 155 -2.38 2.94 10.55
C GLY A 155 -2.90 2.66 11.96
N LEU A 156 -3.28 3.75 12.63
CA LEU A 156 -3.82 3.73 13.99
C LEU A 156 -5.32 3.41 13.98
N GLY A 157 -5.78 2.61 14.93
CA GLY A 157 -7.14 2.11 15.03
C GLY A 157 -7.23 0.59 14.89
N TRP A 158 -8.41 0.04 15.14
CA TRP A 158 -8.72 -1.34 14.79
C TRP A 158 -8.93 -1.46 13.28
N CYS A 159 -8.65 -2.65 12.74
CA CYS A 159 -8.72 -2.91 11.31
C CYS A 159 -10.16 -3.04 10.82
N LEU A 160 -10.45 -2.41 9.68
CA LEU A 160 -11.78 -2.41 9.06
C LEU A 160 -11.69 -2.85 7.59
N ASP A 161 -12.74 -3.54 7.13
CA ASP A 161 -12.91 -3.87 5.71
C ASP A 161 -13.36 -2.66 4.88
N ALA A 162 -13.58 -2.88 3.57
CA ALA A 162 -13.97 -1.86 2.60
C ALA A 162 -15.30 -1.14 2.92
N VAL A 163 -16.14 -1.72 3.77
CA VAL A 163 -17.43 -1.16 4.17
C VAL A 163 -17.43 -0.70 5.64
N GLY A 164 -16.25 -0.65 6.27
CA GLY A 164 -16.08 -0.17 7.64
C GLY A 164 -16.46 -1.19 8.71
N GLN A 165 -16.52 -2.49 8.39
CA GLN A 165 -16.85 -3.54 9.35
C GLN A 165 -15.60 -4.09 10.04
N PRO A 166 -15.65 -4.35 11.35
CA PRO A 166 -14.55 -4.95 12.07
C PRO A 166 -14.45 -6.46 11.81
N TYR A 167 -13.23 -6.97 11.88
CA TYR A 167 -12.91 -8.39 11.74
C TYR A 167 -13.08 -9.18 13.04
N THR A 168 -13.15 -10.50 12.92
CA THR A 168 -13.08 -11.38 14.10
C THR A 168 -11.63 -11.51 14.51
N GLY A 169 -11.29 -11.03 15.70
CA GLY A 169 -9.95 -11.12 16.27
C GLY A 169 -9.83 -12.27 17.25
N PHE A 170 -8.64 -12.84 17.36
CA PHE A 170 -8.31 -13.81 18.40
C PHE A 170 -7.11 -13.31 19.18
N ASP A 171 -7.27 -13.17 20.50
CA ASP A 171 -6.17 -12.72 21.37
C ASP A 171 -4.99 -13.69 21.32
N THR A 172 -3.79 -13.15 21.45
CA THR A 172 -2.55 -13.93 21.42
C THR A 172 -1.69 -13.62 22.63
N ALA A 173 -0.58 -14.33 22.79
CA ALA A 173 0.39 -14.04 23.85
C ALA A 173 1.26 -12.81 23.54
N ALA A 174 1.30 -12.36 22.27
CA ALA A 174 2.12 -11.24 21.83
C ALA A 174 1.59 -9.91 22.41
N LYS A 175 2.49 -9.09 22.94
CA LYS A 175 2.16 -7.79 23.57
C LYS A 175 2.93 -6.62 22.98
N THR A 176 4.01 -6.90 22.27
CA THR A 176 4.78 -5.88 21.57
C THR A 176 4.41 -5.88 20.08
N GLU A 177 4.72 -4.76 19.43
CA GLU A 177 4.54 -4.61 17.99
C GLU A 177 5.38 -5.61 17.20
N GLU A 178 6.63 -5.80 17.59
CA GLU A 178 7.56 -6.74 16.97
C GLU A 178 7.05 -8.19 17.10
N GLU A 179 6.61 -8.60 18.30
CA GLU A 179 6.00 -9.91 18.52
C GLU A 179 4.71 -10.10 17.72
N CYS A 180 3.90 -9.05 17.59
CA CYS A 180 2.63 -9.10 16.85
C CYS A 180 2.87 -9.26 15.34
N GLN A 181 3.83 -8.52 14.79
CA GLN A 181 4.24 -8.64 13.39
C GLN A 181 4.89 -10.01 13.12
N ASP A 182 5.77 -10.50 13.98
CA ASP A 182 6.39 -11.83 13.84
C ASP A 182 5.36 -12.96 13.89
N LEU A 183 4.39 -12.84 14.80
CA LEU A 183 3.29 -13.78 14.86
C LEU A 183 2.47 -13.74 13.56
N LEU A 184 2.17 -12.55 13.05
CA LEU A 184 1.42 -12.38 11.81
C LEU A 184 2.19 -12.94 10.60
N ARG A 185 3.52 -12.76 10.53
CA ARG A 185 4.41 -13.42 9.55
C ARG A 185 4.27 -14.94 9.60
N GLY A 186 4.17 -15.52 10.80
CA GLY A 186 3.92 -16.95 10.99
C GLY A 186 2.61 -17.45 10.40
N PHE A 187 1.61 -16.56 10.24
CA PHE A 187 0.30 -16.86 9.67
C PHE A 187 0.19 -16.61 8.16
N ALA A 188 1.27 -16.18 7.50
CA ALA A 188 1.39 -15.97 6.04
C ALA A 188 0.61 -16.95 5.15
N LEU A 189 0.67 -18.25 5.48
CA LEU A 189 0.09 -19.33 4.67
C LEU A 189 -1.22 -19.88 5.26
N THR A 190 -1.69 -19.29 6.35
CA THR A 190 -2.90 -19.72 7.06
C THR A 190 -4.11 -19.12 6.40
N LYS A 191 -4.89 -19.97 5.73
CA LYS A 191 -6.11 -19.55 5.04
C LYS A 191 -7.06 -18.86 6.01
N GLY A 192 -7.53 -17.67 5.63
CA GLY A 192 -8.51 -16.90 6.38
C GLY A 192 -7.91 -15.87 7.34
N VAL A 193 -6.59 -15.87 7.56
CA VAL A 193 -5.93 -14.78 8.27
C VAL A 193 -5.73 -13.61 7.31
N VAL A 194 -6.17 -12.43 7.72
CA VAL A 194 -6.13 -11.21 6.89
C VAL A 194 -5.26 -10.11 7.49
N GLY A 195 -4.87 -10.24 8.76
CA GLY A 195 -4.07 -9.22 9.43
C GLY A 195 -3.95 -9.45 10.94
N ALA A 196 -3.42 -8.45 11.62
CA ALA A 196 -3.37 -8.39 13.06
C ALA A 196 -3.59 -6.96 13.56
N GLN A 197 -3.99 -6.82 14.81
CA GLN A 197 -4.08 -5.52 15.48
C GLN A 197 -3.60 -5.61 16.92
N LEU A 198 -2.93 -4.56 17.40
CA LEU A 198 -2.37 -4.51 18.74
C LEU A 198 -3.02 -3.40 19.54
N GLN A 199 -3.53 -3.75 20.72
CA GLN A 199 -3.99 -2.77 21.69
C GLN A 199 -2.82 -2.21 22.50
N SER A 200 -2.81 -0.90 22.71
CA SER A 200 -1.85 -0.21 23.57
C SER A 200 -1.91 -0.75 25.00
N GLY A 201 -0.84 -1.41 25.43
CA GLY A 201 -0.76 -2.07 26.74
C GLY A 201 -1.60 -3.35 26.86
N GLY A 202 -2.18 -3.83 25.76
CA GLY A 202 -2.99 -5.04 25.70
C GLY A 202 -2.34 -6.17 24.89
N ALA A 203 -3.17 -7.06 24.36
CA ALA A 203 -2.74 -8.19 23.53
C ALA A 203 -2.84 -7.88 22.03
N CYS A 204 -1.99 -8.53 21.25
CA CYS A 204 -2.12 -8.62 19.81
C CYS A 204 -3.27 -9.58 19.45
N GLN A 205 -4.06 -9.21 18.47
CA GLN A 205 -5.18 -9.99 17.93
C GLN A 205 -4.91 -10.37 16.50
N VAL A 206 -4.99 -11.66 16.18
CA VAL A 206 -4.95 -12.14 14.79
C VAL A 206 -6.35 -12.07 14.21
N LEU A 207 -6.48 -11.44 13.05
CA LEU A 207 -7.74 -11.14 12.41
C LEU A 207 -8.07 -12.14 11.31
N THR A 208 -9.34 -12.54 11.28
CA THR A 208 -9.85 -13.45 10.25
C THR A 208 -11.06 -12.88 9.54
N ASP A 209 -11.19 -13.22 8.26
CA ASP A 209 -12.42 -12.96 7.52
C ASP A 209 -13.49 -13.99 7.88
N THR A 210 -14.75 -13.55 7.87
CA THR A 210 -15.88 -14.43 8.21
C THR A 210 -16.14 -15.52 7.17
N ALA A 211 -15.67 -15.32 5.93
CA ALA A 211 -15.77 -16.29 4.83
C ALA A 211 -14.89 -17.53 5.05
N SER A 212 -13.84 -17.44 5.87
CA SER A 212 -12.84 -18.50 6.08
C SER A 212 -12.77 -19.01 7.52
N SER A 213 -13.81 -18.80 8.32
CA SER A 213 -13.89 -19.08 9.77
C SER A 213 -13.58 -20.52 10.25
N GLY A 214 -13.16 -21.43 9.36
CA GLY A 214 -12.61 -22.73 9.72
C GLY A 214 -11.13 -22.83 9.38
N GLY A 215 -10.22 -22.51 10.31
CA GLY A 215 -8.81 -22.84 10.07
C GLY A 215 -7.71 -22.30 10.98
N LEU A 216 -7.98 -21.51 12.02
CA LEU A 216 -6.89 -21.11 12.92
C LEU A 216 -6.48 -22.27 13.84
N PRO A 217 -5.19 -22.66 13.88
CA PRO A 217 -4.72 -23.69 14.79
C PRO A 217 -4.88 -23.23 16.26
N PRO A 218 -5.59 -23.99 17.12
CA PRO A 218 -5.86 -23.60 18.52
C PRO A 218 -4.61 -23.37 19.39
N ALA A 219 -3.45 -23.85 18.94
CA ALA A 219 -2.20 -23.74 19.69
C ALA A 219 -1.60 -22.32 19.66
N ALA A 220 -2.03 -21.46 18.73
CA ALA A 220 -1.41 -20.15 18.50
C ALA A 220 -2.34 -18.96 18.84
N VAL A 221 -3.63 -19.20 19.07
CA VAL A 221 -4.63 -18.16 19.30
C VAL A 221 -5.57 -18.52 20.46
N GLY A 222 -5.96 -17.51 21.24
CA GLY A 222 -6.86 -17.60 22.37
C GLY A 222 -8.34 -17.47 22.00
N ALA A 223 -9.14 -16.94 22.93
CA ALA A 223 -10.58 -16.75 22.69
C ALA A 223 -10.84 -15.71 21.59
N ALA A 224 -11.93 -15.91 20.84
CA ALA A 224 -12.42 -14.90 19.90
C ALA A 224 -12.88 -13.66 20.66
N VAL A 225 -12.48 -12.50 20.17
CA VAL A 225 -12.75 -11.18 20.72
C VAL A 225 -13.10 -10.21 19.61
N HIS A 226 -14.02 -9.30 19.92
CA HIS A 226 -14.48 -8.27 19.01
C HIS A 226 -13.93 -6.92 19.47
N ALA A 227 -13.01 -6.34 18.70
CA ALA A 227 -12.68 -4.94 18.89
C ALA A 227 -13.83 -4.05 18.41
N GLY A 228 -14.23 -3.07 19.22
CA GLY A 228 -15.26 -2.08 18.85
C GLY A 228 -16.71 -2.40 19.30
N GLY A 229 -16.95 -3.48 20.06
CA GLY A 229 -18.25 -3.75 20.69
C GLY A 229 -19.42 -4.07 19.74
N GLY A 230 -19.16 -4.14 18.43
CA GLY A 230 -20.11 -4.54 17.38
C GLY A 230 -19.97 -6.02 16.99
N HIS A 231 -20.84 -6.48 16.09
CA HIS A 231 -20.70 -7.80 15.46
C HIS A 231 -19.53 -7.78 14.47
N ALA A 232 -18.59 -8.72 14.60
CA ALA A 232 -17.50 -8.88 13.65
C ALA A 232 -18.02 -9.54 12.37
N ALA A 233 -18.12 -8.76 11.30
CA ALA A 233 -18.61 -9.19 9.99
C ALA A 233 -17.65 -8.80 8.86
N GLY A 234 -16.44 -8.34 9.18
CA GLY A 234 -15.42 -7.97 8.21
C GLY A 234 -15.14 -9.09 7.21
N THR A 235 -15.03 -8.72 5.94
CA THR A 235 -14.71 -9.64 4.83
C THR A 235 -13.65 -9.08 3.90
N GLY A 236 -12.83 -9.97 3.34
CA GLY A 236 -11.77 -9.58 2.41
C GLY A 236 -10.57 -8.94 3.10
N LEU A 237 -9.90 -8.03 2.38
CA LEU A 237 -8.69 -7.35 2.84
C LEU A 237 -9.02 -6.17 3.75
N ILE A 238 -8.08 -5.85 4.65
CA ILE A 238 -8.15 -4.62 5.44
C ILE A 238 -8.01 -3.45 4.46
N SER A 239 -8.85 -2.43 4.63
CA SER A 239 -8.84 -1.27 3.72
C SER A 239 -8.78 0.06 4.46
N SER A 240 -9.11 0.05 5.75
CA SER A 240 -9.13 1.25 6.59
C SER A 240 -8.96 0.89 8.05
N THR A 241 -8.77 1.93 8.87
CA THR A 241 -8.68 1.82 10.33
C THR A 241 -9.67 2.78 10.99
N SER A 242 -10.01 2.53 12.25
CA SER A 242 -10.94 3.40 12.98
C SER A 242 -10.36 4.73 13.47
N GLY A 243 -9.04 4.94 13.36
CA GLY A 243 -8.36 6.11 13.89
C GLY A 243 -8.20 6.14 15.42
N ASP A 244 -8.60 5.09 16.14
CA ASP A 244 -8.37 4.97 17.58
C ASP A 244 -6.87 4.82 17.87
N LYS A 245 -6.27 5.84 18.50
CA LYS A 245 -4.85 5.86 18.87
C LYS A 245 -4.45 4.77 19.86
N GLY A 246 -5.42 4.15 20.54
CA GLY A 246 -5.21 3.01 21.41
C GLY A 246 -4.90 1.71 20.66
N TRP A 247 -5.02 1.69 19.33
CA TRP A 247 -4.82 0.50 18.51
C TRP A 247 -3.86 0.76 17.35
N LYS A 248 -3.19 -0.30 16.91
CA LYS A 248 -2.39 -0.35 15.69
C LYS A 248 -2.89 -1.51 14.82
N CYS A 249 -2.94 -1.31 13.50
CA CYS A 249 -3.46 -2.29 12.56
C CYS A 249 -2.42 -2.66 11.49
N TRP A 250 -2.30 -3.95 11.19
CA TRP A 250 -1.50 -4.48 10.08
C TRP A 250 -2.31 -5.44 9.20
N GLN A 251 -2.10 -5.34 7.90
CA GLN A 251 -2.58 -6.29 6.91
C GLN A 251 -1.54 -7.37 6.65
N LEU A 252 -2.01 -8.60 6.43
CA LEU A 252 -1.20 -9.68 5.90
C LEU A 252 -1.35 -9.69 4.39
N ASP A 253 -0.24 -9.46 3.69
CA ASP A 253 -0.16 -9.41 2.23
C ASP A 253 0.60 -10.63 1.65
#